data_AF-A0A8E0VCG4-F1
#
_entry.id   AF-A0A8E0VCG4-F1
#
_cell.length_a   1.000
_cell.length_b   1.000
_cell.length_c   1.000
_cell.angle_alpha   90.00
_cell.angle_beta   90.00
_cell.angle_gamma   90.00
#
_symmetry.space_group_name_H-M   'P 1'
#
loop_
_entity.id
_entity.type
_entity.pdbx_description
1 polymer ?
#
loop_
_entity_poly.entity_id
_entity_poly.type
_entity_poly.pdbx_seq_one_letter_code
_entity_poly.pdbx_strand_id
1 'polypeptide(L)'
;MPLLDNIRKCVSRRHGLTRRPTRILFNVRIEDSFKTQNVPSQLRDLLVYIARDGVAVTDLFRRPGNPQDMKKIIGDLEAGRPVAWSDYNFYTLANIAKRYLLHIEGGILGRDSEEKLLSTLDLPDDQARIEGMHRQVIAIHRSAQLTLPGFRF
;
A
#
# COMPACT_ATOMS: atom_id res chain seq x y z
N MET A 1 15.07 -17.64 -10.17
CA MET A 1 14.21 -17.21 -9.04
C MET A 1 14.77 -15.99 -8.25
N PRO A 2 15.39 -14.95 -8.85
CA PRO A 2 16.01 -13.87 -8.05
C PRO A 2 15.03 -12.83 -7.49
N LEU A 3 13.81 -12.72 -8.03
CA LEU A 3 12.87 -11.65 -7.69
C LEU A 3 12.29 -11.78 -6.27
N LEU A 4 11.90 -13.00 -5.88
CA LEU A 4 11.33 -13.28 -4.55
C LEU A 4 12.36 -13.08 -3.43
N ASP A 5 13.63 -13.41 -3.69
CA ASP A 5 14.72 -13.21 -2.74
C ASP A 5 15.06 -11.73 -2.54
N ASN A 6 14.96 -10.91 -3.59
CA ASN A 6 15.13 -9.46 -3.50
C ASN A 6 14.00 -8.80 -2.69
N ILE A 7 12.75 -9.24 -2.89
CA ILE A 7 11.61 -8.77 -2.08
C ILE A 7 11.83 -9.13 -0.60
N ARG A 8 12.27 -10.35 -0.29
CA ARG A 8 12.56 -10.78 1.09
C ARG A 8 13.67 -9.96 1.76
N LYS A 9 14.70 -9.53 1.01
CA LYS A 9 15.75 -8.63 1.52
C LYS A 9 15.22 -7.24 1.87
N CYS A 10 14.33 -6.67 1.06
CA CYS A 10 13.69 -5.37 1.34
C CYS A 10 12.73 -5.39 2.55
N VAL A 11 12.26 -6.58 2.96
CA VAL A 11 11.22 -6.76 3.99
C VAL A 11 11.80 -7.33 5.30
N SER A 12 13.13 -7.41 5.43
CA SER A 12 13.79 -7.90 6.65
C SER A 12 13.47 -7.04 7.88
N ARG A 13 13.20 -7.71 9.01
CA ARG A 13 12.73 -7.10 10.27
C ARG A 13 13.71 -6.03 10.75
N ARG A 14 13.24 -4.78 10.89
CA ARG A 14 13.72 -3.89 11.95
C ARG A 14 13.07 -4.33 13.26
N HIS A 15 13.65 -5.30 13.95
CA HIS A 15 13.27 -5.61 15.33
C HIS A 15 13.53 -4.37 16.20
N GLY A 16 12.52 -3.93 16.97
CA GLY A 16 12.74 -3.02 18.10
C GLY A 16 11.91 -1.73 18.15
N LEU A 17 10.97 -1.48 17.23
CA LEU A 17 10.10 -0.31 17.33
C LEU A 17 8.69 -0.69 17.78
N THR A 18 8.47 -0.69 19.10
CA THR A 18 7.13 -0.68 19.72
C THR A 18 6.44 0.64 19.40
N ARG A 19 6.04 0.83 18.13
CA ARG A 19 5.24 1.99 17.73
C ARG A 19 3.81 1.75 18.19
N ARG A 20 3.23 2.73 18.89
CA ARG A 20 1.79 2.72 19.22
C ARG A 20 1.01 2.47 17.92
N PRO A 21 0.02 1.56 17.90
CA PRO A 21 -0.78 1.31 16.72
C PRO A 21 -1.45 2.62 16.29
N THR A 22 -1.13 3.07 15.08
CA THR A 22 -1.77 4.26 14.51
C THR A 22 -3.14 3.88 13.99
N ARG A 23 -4.12 4.71 14.35
CA ARG A 23 -5.47 4.68 13.80
C ARG A 23 -5.39 4.84 12.27
N ILE A 24 -6.09 3.96 11.56
CA ILE A 24 -6.24 4.05 10.11
C ILE A 24 -7.59 4.68 9.80
N LEU A 25 -7.62 5.65 8.91
CA LEU A 25 -8.84 6.24 8.39
C LEU A 25 -9.09 5.66 7.00
N PHE A 26 -10.31 5.16 6.78
CA PHE A 26 -10.78 4.74 5.46
C PHE A 26 -11.61 5.85 4.83
N ASN A 27 -11.69 5.88 3.50
CA ASN A 27 -12.50 6.86 2.76
C ASN A 27 -12.08 8.32 2.98
N VAL A 28 -10.79 8.57 3.21
CA VAL A 28 -10.26 9.92 3.35
C VAL A 28 -9.28 10.23 2.21
N ARG A 29 -9.00 11.51 2.00
CA ARG A 29 -7.92 11.94 1.12
C ARG A 29 -6.59 11.37 1.61
N ILE A 30 -5.69 11.18 0.66
CA ILE A 30 -4.36 10.62 0.96
C ILE A 30 -3.62 11.46 2.02
N GLU A 31 -3.77 12.78 1.96
CA GLU A 31 -3.22 13.77 2.90
C GLU A 31 -3.73 13.56 4.33
N ASP A 32 -5.02 13.29 4.49
CA ASP A 32 -5.67 13.08 5.79
C ASP A 32 -5.40 11.69 6.37
N SER A 33 -5.16 10.69 5.50
CA SER A 33 -4.79 9.35 5.93
C SER A 33 -3.36 9.29 6.46
N PHE A 34 -2.46 10.05 5.83
CA PHE A 34 -1.07 10.18 6.25
C PHE A 34 -0.87 11.44 7.11
N LYS A 35 -1.54 11.51 8.28
CA LYS A 35 -1.35 12.59 9.29
C LYS A 35 0.11 12.80 9.71
N THR A 36 0.94 11.78 9.54
CA THR A 36 2.40 11.83 9.72
C THR A 36 3.01 11.46 8.37
N GLN A 37 4.23 11.92 8.09
CA GLN A 37 5.00 11.67 6.87
C GLN A 37 5.31 10.18 6.58
N ASN A 38 4.59 9.24 7.20
CA ASN A 38 4.80 7.81 7.12
C ASN A 38 3.46 7.09 6.99
N VAL A 39 3.50 5.97 6.28
CA VAL A 39 2.38 5.03 6.22
C VAL A 39 1.97 4.59 7.63
N PRO A 40 0.66 4.53 7.96
CA PRO A 40 0.20 4.02 9.24
C PRO A 40 0.88 2.69 9.56
N SER A 41 1.42 2.54 10.76
CA SER A 41 2.25 1.39 11.15
C SER A 41 1.56 0.06 10.88
N GLN A 42 0.29 -0.04 11.28
CA GLN A 42 -0.55 -1.21 11.05
C GLN A 42 -0.72 -1.55 9.57
N LEU A 43 -0.89 -0.54 8.69
CA LEU A 43 -1.00 -0.79 7.25
C LEU A 43 0.32 -1.27 6.65
N ARG A 44 1.43 -0.64 7.04
CA ARG A 44 2.76 -1.09 6.61
C ARG A 44 3.01 -2.52 7.07
N ASP A 45 2.70 -2.83 8.33
CA ASP A 45 2.93 -4.16 8.90
C ASP A 45 2.06 -5.22 8.20
N LEU A 46 0.83 -4.89 7.81
CA LEU A 46 -0.02 -5.72 6.95
C LEU A 46 0.62 -5.99 5.57
N LEU A 47 1.06 -4.94 4.87
CA LEU A 47 1.68 -5.07 3.55
C LEU A 47 2.98 -5.89 3.60
N VAL A 48 3.81 -5.65 4.63
CA VAL A 48 5.03 -6.41 4.92
C VAL A 48 4.70 -7.87 5.19
N TYR A 49 3.67 -8.15 5.98
CA TYR A 49 3.25 -9.51 6.29
C TYR A 49 2.79 -10.28 5.03
N ILE A 50 1.98 -9.64 4.19
CA ILE A 50 1.53 -10.21 2.91
C ILE A 50 2.73 -10.44 1.97
N ALA A 51 3.64 -9.46 1.84
CA ALA A 51 4.80 -9.56 0.96
C ALA A 51 5.79 -10.67 1.38
N ARG A 52 5.88 -10.95 2.68
CA ARG A 52 6.78 -11.97 3.23
C ARG A 52 6.17 -13.37 3.17
N ASP A 53 4.95 -13.52 3.66
CA ASP A 53 4.34 -14.82 3.94
C ASP A 53 3.21 -15.17 2.95
N GLY A 54 2.60 -14.16 2.32
CA GLY A 54 1.49 -14.32 1.37
C GLY A 54 1.91 -14.56 -0.09
N VAL A 55 3.19 -14.37 -0.45
CA VAL A 55 3.68 -14.49 -1.84
C VAL A 55 3.47 -15.86 -2.48
N ALA A 56 3.39 -16.93 -1.68
CA ALA A 56 3.13 -18.28 -2.18
C ALA A 56 1.63 -18.60 -2.35
N VAL A 57 0.74 -17.71 -1.91
CA VAL A 57 -0.71 -17.93 -1.96
C VAL A 57 -1.22 -17.68 -3.38
N THR A 58 -1.86 -18.70 -3.97
CA THR A 58 -2.46 -18.60 -5.30
C THR A 58 -3.70 -17.71 -5.28
N ASP A 59 -3.96 -16.98 -6.38
CA ASP A 59 -5.08 -16.05 -6.49
C ASP A 59 -5.14 -14.96 -5.38
N LEU A 60 -4.01 -14.62 -4.75
CA LEU A 60 -3.92 -13.50 -3.83
C LEU A 60 -4.37 -12.20 -4.52
N PHE A 61 -5.12 -11.34 -3.84
CA PHE A 61 -5.81 -10.14 -4.38
C PHE A 61 -6.93 -10.40 -5.42
N ARG A 62 -7.11 -11.64 -5.89
CA ARG A 62 -8.19 -12.05 -6.81
C ARG A 62 -9.35 -12.72 -6.09
N ARG A 63 -9.08 -13.68 -5.18
CA ARG A 63 -10.12 -14.35 -4.40
C ARG A 63 -10.74 -13.40 -3.36
N PRO A 64 -12.05 -13.48 -3.13
CA PRO A 64 -12.70 -12.73 -2.06
C PRO A 64 -12.26 -13.27 -0.69
N GLY A 65 -12.10 -12.37 0.26
CA GLY A 65 -11.88 -12.68 1.67
C GLY A 65 -13.19 -12.84 2.44
N ASN A 66 -13.10 -13.19 3.72
CA ASN A 66 -14.27 -13.32 4.58
C ASN A 66 -14.84 -11.93 4.95
N PRO A 67 -16.09 -11.58 4.56
CA PRO A 67 -16.68 -10.28 4.84
C PRO A 67 -16.80 -9.92 6.32
N GLN A 68 -17.04 -10.92 7.19
CA GLN A 68 -17.17 -10.70 8.63
C GLN A 68 -15.84 -10.32 9.25
N ASP A 69 -14.78 -11.08 8.93
CA ASP A 69 -13.41 -10.79 9.37
C ASP A 69 -12.94 -9.44 8.83
N MET A 70 -13.25 -9.12 7.56
CA MET A 70 -12.94 -7.82 6.99
C MET A 70 -13.58 -6.67 7.79
N LYS A 71 -14.87 -6.77 8.14
CA LYS A 71 -15.56 -5.75 8.93
C LYS A 71 -14.95 -5.60 10.33
N LYS A 72 -14.58 -6.72 10.96
CA LYS A 72 -13.93 -6.73 12.28
C LYS A 72 -12.57 -6.04 12.23
N ILE A 73 -11.72 -6.41 11.28
CA ILE A 73 -10.39 -5.83 11.10
C ILE A 73 -10.50 -4.32 10.85
N ILE A 74 -11.41 -3.89 9.96
CA ILE A 74 -11.61 -2.46 9.68
C ILE A 74 -11.98 -1.71 10.96
N GLY A 75 -12.94 -2.22 11.74
CA GLY A 75 -13.33 -1.60 13.00
C GLY A 75 -12.21 -1.56 14.05
N ASP A 76 -11.34 -2.56 14.09
CA ASP A 76 -10.14 -2.56 14.95
C ASP A 76 -9.13 -1.49 14.50
N LEU A 77 -8.86 -1.40 13.19
CA LEU A 77 -7.95 -0.42 12.60
C LEU A 77 -8.45 1.02 12.77
N GLU A 78 -9.75 1.25 12.57
CA GLU A 78 -10.41 2.54 12.80
C GLU A 78 -10.45 2.93 14.28
N ALA A 79 -10.42 1.98 15.20
CA ALA A 79 -10.31 2.24 16.63
C ALA A 79 -8.85 2.38 17.11
N GLY A 80 -7.86 2.14 16.23
CA GLY A 80 -6.44 2.10 16.60
C GLY A 80 -6.08 0.89 17.47
N ARG A 81 -6.87 -0.18 17.45
CA ARG A 81 -6.55 -1.44 18.12
C ARG A 81 -5.54 -2.23 17.29
N PRO A 82 -4.55 -2.89 17.94
CA PRO A 82 -3.61 -3.73 17.23
C PRO A 82 -4.31 -4.97 16.66
N VAL A 83 -4.00 -5.31 15.41
CA VAL A 83 -4.53 -6.51 14.74
C VAL A 83 -3.45 -7.57 14.66
N ALA A 84 -3.76 -8.78 15.13
CA ALA A 84 -2.92 -9.96 14.95
C ALA A 84 -3.14 -10.56 13.55
N TRP A 85 -2.26 -10.24 12.60
CA TRP A 85 -2.42 -10.66 11.20
C TRP A 85 -2.42 -12.19 11.02
N SER A 86 -1.76 -12.94 11.90
CA SER A 86 -1.70 -14.40 11.89
C SER A 86 -3.06 -15.08 12.06
N ASP A 87 -4.04 -14.39 12.64
CA ASP A 87 -5.34 -14.97 12.98
C ASP A 87 -6.30 -14.98 11.78
N TYR A 88 -5.90 -14.34 10.67
CA TYR A 88 -6.74 -14.15 9.50
C TYR A 88 -6.08 -14.75 8.25
N ASN A 89 -6.91 -15.25 7.34
CA ASN A 89 -6.41 -15.78 6.08
C ASN A 89 -5.88 -14.66 5.15
N PHE A 90 -4.92 -15.01 4.30
CA PHE A 90 -4.29 -14.06 3.38
C PHE A 90 -5.27 -13.42 2.38
N TYR A 91 -6.37 -14.08 2.00
CA TYR A 91 -7.38 -13.49 1.12
C TYR A 91 -8.12 -12.33 1.79
N THR A 92 -8.50 -12.49 3.06
CA THR A 92 -9.07 -11.43 3.91
C THR A 92 -8.09 -10.27 4.04
N LEU A 93 -6.83 -10.55 4.39
CA LEU A 93 -5.80 -9.53 4.55
C LEU A 93 -5.52 -8.76 3.24
N ALA A 94 -5.41 -9.47 2.12
CA ALA A 94 -5.22 -8.88 0.79
C ALA A 94 -6.40 -7.98 0.39
N ASN A 95 -7.64 -8.40 0.70
CA ASN A 95 -8.81 -7.58 0.43
C ASN A 95 -8.88 -6.34 1.33
N ILE A 96 -8.44 -6.41 2.59
CA ILE A 96 -8.31 -5.22 3.45
C ILE A 96 -7.29 -4.24 2.85
N ALA A 97 -6.12 -4.72 2.46
CA ALA A 97 -5.11 -3.89 1.81
C ALA A 97 -5.65 -3.25 0.52
N LYS A 98 -6.27 -4.05 -0.35
CA LYS A 98 -6.91 -3.58 -1.59
C LYS A 98 -8.00 -2.54 -1.31
N ARG A 99 -8.87 -2.80 -0.33
CA ARG A 99 -9.96 -1.89 0.03
C ARG A 99 -9.44 -0.55 0.51
N TYR A 100 -8.41 -0.56 1.36
CA TYR A 100 -7.75 0.67 1.80
C TYR A 100 -7.23 1.48 0.60
N LEU A 101 -6.49 0.83 -0.31
CA LEU A 101 -5.92 1.50 -1.49
C LEU A 101 -6.99 2.05 -2.45
N LEU A 102 -8.10 1.33 -2.62
CA LEU A 102 -9.21 1.74 -3.50
C LEU A 102 -10.07 2.87 -2.94
N HIS A 103 -10.16 2.97 -1.61
CA HIS A 103 -11.03 3.95 -0.96
C HIS A 103 -10.30 5.24 -0.59
N ILE A 104 -9.10 5.47 -1.12
CA ILE A 104 -8.44 6.79 -1.02
C ILE A 104 -9.17 7.74 -1.97
N GLU A 105 -9.74 8.82 -1.43
CA GLU A 105 -10.42 9.85 -2.22
C GLU A 105 -9.42 10.50 -3.19
N GLY A 106 -9.75 10.49 -4.50
CA GLY A 106 -8.85 10.97 -5.56
C GLY A 106 -7.82 9.96 -6.07
N GLY A 107 -7.80 8.74 -5.50
CA GLY A 107 -6.86 7.68 -5.86
C GLY A 107 -5.45 7.95 -5.33
N ILE A 108 -4.59 6.92 -5.39
CA ILE A 108 -3.22 7.03 -4.86
C ILE A 108 -2.33 7.91 -5.74
N LEU A 109 -2.60 7.91 -7.05
CA LEU A 109 -1.80 8.61 -8.04
C LEU A 109 -2.28 10.06 -8.23
N GLY A 110 -3.57 10.33 -7.98
CA GLY A 110 -4.23 11.57 -8.37
C GLY A 110 -4.62 11.56 -9.86
N ARG A 111 -5.75 12.21 -10.18
CA ARG A 111 -6.34 12.22 -11.53
C ARG A 111 -5.37 12.67 -12.63
N ASP A 112 -4.68 13.79 -12.43
CA ASP A 112 -3.79 14.36 -13.44
C ASP A 112 -2.57 13.48 -13.73
N SER A 113 -2.07 12.82 -12.69
CA SER A 113 -0.92 11.91 -12.77
C SER A 113 -1.31 10.58 -13.39
N GLU A 114 -2.53 10.10 -13.12
CA GLU A 114 -3.10 8.91 -13.75
C GLU A 114 -3.28 9.11 -15.26
N GLU A 115 -3.85 10.25 -15.68
CA GLU A 115 -3.98 10.61 -17.10
C GLU A 115 -2.61 10.67 -17.79
N LYS A 116 -1.61 11.29 -17.15
CA LYS A 116 -0.24 11.32 -17.67
C LYS A 116 0.36 9.92 -17.76
N LEU A 117 0.16 9.06 -16.77
CA LEU A 117 0.63 7.66 -16.81
C LEU A 117 -0.03 6.89 -17.96
N LEU A 118 -1.34 7.06 -18.17
CA LEU A 118 -2.04 6.43 -19.29
C LEU A 118 -1.51 6.92 -20.65
N SER A 119 -1.21 8.22 -20.78
CA SER A 119 -0.63 8.77 -22.01
C SER A 119 0.74 8.20 -22.37
N THR A 120 1.47 7.62 -21.39
CA THR A 120 2.75 6.96 -21.67
C THR A 120 2.58 5.65 -22.44
N LEU A 121 1.39 5.05 -22.44
CA LEU A 121 1.12 3.80 -23.18
C LEU A 121 1.16 4.00 -24.69
N ASP A 122 0.93 5.23 -25.17
CA ASP A 122 0.94 5.57 -26.60
C ASP A 122 2.36 5.79 -27.14
N LEU A 123 3.40 5.66 -26.31
CA LEU A 123 4.79 5.79 -26.75
C LEU A 123 5.22 4.57 -27.58
N PRO A 124 5.97 4.79 -28.67
CA PRO A 124 6.19 3.77 -29.70
C PRO A 124 7.04 2.60 -29.20
N ASP A 125 8.09 2.85 -28.42
CA ASP A 125 9.03 1.84 -27.93
C ASP A 125 8.96 1.63 -26.42
N ASP A 126 9.30 0.41 -25.98
CA ASP A 126 9.23 0.02 -24.58
C ASP A 126 10.18 0.85 -23.69
N GLN A 127 11.32 1.31 -24.23
CA GLN A 127 12.27 2.12 -23.47
C GLN A 127 11.71 3.52 -23.19
N ALA A 128 11.08 4.16 -24.17
CA ALA A 128 10.37 5.42 -24.00
C ALA A 128 9.19 5.28 -23.04
N ARG A 129 8.44 4.16 -23.07
CA ARG A 129 7.38 3.86 -22.09
C ARG A 129 7.94 3.76 -20.67
N ILE A 130 9.01 3.00 -20.47
CA ILE A 130 9.68 2.85 -19.17
C ILE A 130 10.14 4.20 -18.64
N GLU A 131 10.81 5.01 -19.48
CA GLU A 131 11.30 6.33 -19.08
C GLU A 131 10.15 7.31 -18.80
N GLY A 132 9.10 7.28 -19.62
CA GLY A 132 7.87 8.04 -19.41
C GLY A 132 7.22 7.71 -18.07
N MET A 133 6.98 6.43 -17.80
CA MET A 133 6.41 5.96 -16.54
C MET A 133 7.30 6.32 -15.34
N HIS A 134 8.61 6.10 -15.45
CA HIS A 134 9.56 6.43 -14.38
C HIS A 134 9.54 7.91 -14.02
N ARG A 135 9.49 8.81 -15.02
CA ARG A 135 9.36 10.26 -14.80
C ARG A 135 8.06 10.60 -14.05
N GLN A 136 6.94 9.99 -14.42
CA GLN A 136 5.66 10.22 -13.74
C GLN A 136 5.69 9.72 -12.29
N VAL A 137 6.22 8.52 -12.04
CA VAL A 137 6.35 7.97 -10.68
C VAL A 137 7.21 8.88 -9.79
N ILE A 138 8.33 9.41 -10.30
CA ILE A 138 9.15 10.38 -9.58
C ILE A 138 8.38 11.69 -9.33
N ALA A 139 7.61 12.17 -10.31
CA ALA A 139 6.83 13.40 -10.16
C ALA A 139 5.72 13.25 -9.11
N ILE A 140 5.02 12.11 -9.09
CA ILE A 140 4.04 11.75 -8.06
C ILE A 140 4.72 11.68 -6.69
N HIS A 141 5.90 11.06 -6.62
CA HIS A 141 6.65 10.99 -5.37
C HIS A 141 7.08 12.36 -4.86
N ARG A 142 7.57 13.24 -5.74
CA ARG A 142 7.97 14.61 -5.38
C ARG A 142 6.79 15.46 -4.96
N SER A 143 5.65 15.37 -5.64
CA SER A 143 4.44 16.11 -5.26
C SER A 143 3.91 15.62 -3.90
N ALA A 144 3.88 14.31 -3.66
CA ALA A 144 3.57 13.75 -2.34
C ALA A 144 4.56 14.19 -1.24
N GLN A 145 5.85 14.35 -1.57
CA GLN A 145 6.87 14.91 -0.66
C GLN A 145 6.77 16.43 -0.47
N LEU A 146 6.34 17.19 -1.49
CA LEU A 146 6.17 18.65 -1.41
C LEU A 146 4.94 19.01 -0.58
N THR A 147 3.88 18.20 -0.64
CA THR A 147 2.71 18.33 0.24
C THR A 147 3.00 17.80 1.66
N LEU A 148 3.94 16.86 1.83
CA LEU A 148 4.34 16.29 3.11
C LEU A 148 5.88 16.20 3.24
N PRO A 149 6.55 17.22 3.80
CA PRO A 149 8.01 17.41 3.71
C PRO A 149 8.80 16.40 4.56
N GLY A 150 8.97 15.17 4.09
CA GLY A 150 9.87 14.19 4.74
C GLY A 150 9.70 12.71 4.39
N PHE A 151 8.93 12.38 3.34
CA PHE A 151 8.79 11.00 2.87
C PHE A 151 10.13 10.48 2.29
N ARG A 152 10.86 9.62 3.00
CA ARG A 152 11.98 8.84 2.42
C ARG A 152 11.62 7.35 2.48
N PHE A 153 11.59 6.69 1.32
CA PHE A 153 11.51 5.22 1.23
C PHE A 153 12.85 4.60 1.61
#